data_AF-A0A7G7CPJ9-F1
#
_entry.id   AF-A0A7G7CPJ9-F1
#
_cell.length_a   1.000
_cell.length_b   1.000
_cell.length_c   1.000
_cell.angle_alpha   90.00
_cell.angle_beta   90.00
_cell.angle_gamma   90.00
#
_symmetry.space_group_name_H-M   'P 1'
#
loop_
_entity.id
_entity.type
_entity.pdbx_description
1 polymer ?
#
loop_
_entity_poly.entity_id
_entity_poly.type
_entity_poly.pdbx_seq_one_letter_code
_entity_poly.pdbx_strand_id
1 'polypeptide(L)'
;MSTTKASRKKRDKRKKGGRTLPLLLAGAGFGTALGVALGSMVLAPAMNMATLEYGWTMEGGPSEEDLKQVEQRLSASDSVVAATAPKAVAGQLKDQPILVMATADATEADVSAVQTLLKQAGAKDAGFLQLKESFFAQEGADSLKTLVANALPAGAKLSTEKIDSGTHSGQALAAALGVKKDSAKPMASETDRAALLGALEGQDFVSMKAPRGNDALQPARAVVLVTGDSAAGGNPGGGVVANNQAAFAEGLDSSGIQTVLLAPESATEIGGVLATVRKDKKSGVSTVDGSERAAGRVAAVLAVSEQLAGKSGHYGSADSATAVLPSLD
;
A
#
# COMPACT_ATOMS: atom_id res chain seq x y z
N MET A 1 -13.25 18.92 65.06
CA MET A 1 -14.44 18.47 65.82
C MET A 1 -15.55 19.50 65.69
N SER A 2 -16.75 19.03 65.33
CA SER A 2 -18.10 19.61 65.49
C SER A 2 -18.39 21.00 64.88
N THR A 3 -19.04 21.10 63.72
CA THR A 3 -20.51 21.01 63.44
C THR A 3 -21.38 22.15 64.02
N THR A 4 -21.81 23.04 63.12
CA THR A 4 -23.21 23.37 62.79
C THR A 4 -24.14 23.94 63.86
N LYS A 5 -24.68 25.16 63.63
CA LYS A 5 -26.13 25.43 63.51
C LYS A 5 -26.51 26.89 63.15
N ALA A 6 -27.39 26.99 62.13
CA ALA A 6 -28.62 27.81 62.02
C ALA A 6 -28.56 29.34 62.11
N SER A 7 -29.44 30.17 61.52
CA SER A 7 -30.45 30.09 60.45
C SER A 7 -31.19 31.45 60.50
N ARG A 8 -31.53 32.04 59.33
CA ARG A 8 -32.63 33.02 59.08
C ARG A 8 -32.50 34.43 59.72
N LYS A 9 -32.93 35.55 59.12
CA LYS A 9 -33.69 35.89 57.90
C LYS A 9 -33.90 37.41 57.93
N LYS A 10 -33.67 38.14 56.83
CA LYS A 10 -34.47 39.33 56.53
C LYS A 10 -34.64 39.51 55.03
N ARG A 11 -35.90 39.40 54.62
CA ARG A 11 -36.48 39.75 53.32
C ARG A 11 -36.62 41.27 53.24
N ASP A 12 -36.41 41.85 52.07
CA ASP A 12 -37.47 42.41 51.20
C ASP A 12 -36.82 42.84 49.85
N LYS A 13 -37.31 42.32 48.70
CA LYS A 13 -38.26 42.94 47.74
C LYS A 13 -37.65 44.15 47.00
N ARG A 14 -37.66 44.29 45.68
CA ARG A 14 -38.59 43.91 44.58
C ARG A 14 -37.80 44.06 43.25
N LYS A 15 -37.90 43.12 42.29
CA LYS A 15 -38.70 43.20 41.02
C LYS A 15 -38.27 44.37 40.11
N LYS A 16 -37.85 44.22 38.84
CA LYS A 16 -38.51 43.53 37.70
C LYS A 16 -37.59 43.56 36.45
N GLY A 17 -37.82 42.60 35.54
CA GLY A 17 -37.47 42.66 34.10
C GLY A 17 -36.13 41.99 33.78
N GLY A 18 -36.03 40.87 33.06
CA GLY A 18 -36.90 40.30 32.04
C GLY A 18 -36.25 40.48 30.67
N ARG A 19 -35.35 39.55 30.30
CA ARG A 19 -35.14 39.04 28.93
C ARG A 19 -34.10 37.93 28.93
N THR A 20 -34.60 36.73 28.65
CA THR A 20 -33.87 35.52 28.28
C THR A 20 -33.26 35.65 26.89
N LEU A 21 -32.00 35.24 26.73
CA LEU A 21 -31.47 34.63 25.51
C LEU A 21 -30.17 33.88 25.88
N PRO A 22 -30.09 32.55 25.68
CA PRO A 22 -28.87 31.79 25.89
C PRO A 22 -27.98 31.91 24.64
N LEU A 23 -26.71 32.31 24.81
CA LEU A 23 -25.73 32.21 23.73
C LEU A 23 -25.04 30.84 23.83
N LEU A 24 -25.05 30.17 22.69
CA LEU A 24 -24.70 28.78 22.41
C LEU A 24 -23.24 28.43 22.72
N LEU A 25 -23.04 27.22 23.25
CA LEU A 25 -21.82 26.44 23.04
C LEU A 25 -21.80 25.97 21.57
N ALA A 26 -20.76 26.34 20.82
CA ALA A 26 -20.34 25.65 19.61
C ALA A 26 -18.84 25.94 19.39
N GLY A 27 -18.04 24.88 19.34
CA GLY A 27 -16.60 24.94 19.10
C GLY A 27 -16.07 23.56 18.76
N ALA A 28 -16.70 22.92 17.79
CA ALA A 28 -16.29 21.64 17.22
C ALA A 28 -16.10 21.81 15.71
N GLY A 29 -14.97 21.32 15.22
CA GLY A 29 -14.77 20.90 13.83
C GLY A 29 -14.47 22.00 12.81
N PHE A 30 -13.20 22.12 12.41
CA PHE A 30 -12.85 22.52 11.04
C PHE A 30 -11.72 21.62 10.54
N GLY A 31 -12.11 20.60 9.79
CA GLY A 31 -11.23 19.69 9.08
C GLY A 31 -12.07 19.00 8.01
N THR A 32 -12.29 19.68 6.90
CA THR A 32 -13.00 19.12 5.74
C THR A 32 -12.28 19.49 4.45
N ALA A 33 -11.65 18.46 3.89
CA ALA A 33 -11.39 18.17 2.49
C ALA A 33 -11.55 19.32 1.47
N LEU A 34 -10.42 19.82 0.98
CA LEU A 34 -10.30 20.45 -0.34
C LEU A 34 -9.98 19.35 -1.35
N GLY A 35 -10.87 19.08 -2.31
CA GLY A 35 -10.57 18.10 -3.35
C GLY A 35 -11.66 17.68 -4.32
N VAL A 36 -12.75 18.43 -4.51
CA VAL A 36 -13.64 18.21 -5.67
C VAL A 36 -14.09 19.57 -6.22
N ALA A 37 -13.30 20.15 -7.12
CA ALA A 37 -13.70 21.33 -7.88
C ALA A 37 -12.88 21.50 -9.17
N LEU A 38 -12.73 20.46 -10.00
CA LEU A 38 -12.37 20.63 -11.40
C LEU A 38 -13.14 19.59 -12.23
N GLY A 39 -14.34 19.96 -12.67
CA GLY A 39 -15.15 19.12 -13.56
C GLY A 39 -16.51 19.71 -13.95
N SER A 40 -16.95 20.81 -13.34
CA SER A 40 -18.31 21.33 -13.50
C SER A 40 -18.40 22.73 -14.13
N MET A 41 -17.52 23.10 -15.05
CA MET A 41 -17.77 24.29 -15.88
C MET A 41 -17.25 24.12 -17.32
N VAL A 42 -18.12 24.51 -18.26
CA VAL A 42 -17.98 24.58 -19.74
C VAL A 42 -18.48 23.28 -20.42
N LEU A 43 -19.73 23.10 -20.88
CA LEU A 43 -20.69 23.99 -21.56
C LEU A 43 -22.16 23.70 -21.14
N ALA A 44 -23.00 24.75 -21.13
CA ALA A 44 -24.47 24.72 -21.24
C ALA A 44 -24.88 25.12 -22.69
N PRO A 45 -26.15 25.03 -23.17
CA PRO A 45 -27.41 24.94 -22.42
C PRO A 45 -28.50 23.97 -22.96
N ALA A 46 -29.54 23.81 -22.15
CA ALA A 46 -30.85 23.20 -22.43
C ALA A 46 -30.92 21.66 -22.50
N MET A 47 -30.81 21.02 -21.34
CA MET A 47 -31.62 19.82 -21.09
C MET A 47 -32.44 20.03 -19.83
N ASN A 48 -33.75 19.81 -19.97
CA ASN A 48 -34.75 19.91 -18.94
C ASN A 48 -34.30 19.16 -17.68
N MET A 49 -34.30 19.86 -16.54
CA MET A 49 -34.17 19.32 -15.18
C MET A 49 -35.40 18.49 -14.75
N ALA A 50 -36.06 17.81 -15.69
CA ALA A 50 -37.27 17.01 -15.49
C ALA A 50 -37.09 15.53 -15.89
N THR A 51 -35.84 15.06 -16.03
CA THR A 51 -35.54 13.66 -16.41
C THR A 51 -34.51 12.97 -15.50
N LEU A 52 -34.27 13.52 -14.31
CA LEU A 52 -33.59 12.78 -13.22
C LEU A 52 -34.55 11.86 -12.44
N GLU A 53 -35.72 11.61 -13.01
CA GLU A 53 -36.65 10.55 -12.63
C GLU A 53 -36.67 9.47 -13.73
N TYR A 54 -35.50 9.07 -14.24
CA TYR A 54 -35.39 7.81 -14.99
C TYR A 54 -35.21 6.68 -13.98
N GLY A 55 -36.27 5.89 -13.87
CA GLY A 55 -36.42 4.80 -12.94
C GLY A 55 -35.28 3.79 -13.02
N TRP A 56 -34.65 3.57 -11.87
CA TRP A 56 -34.01 2.29 -11.57
C TRP A 56 -35.13 1.34 -11.13
N THR A 57 -36.01 0.95 -12.06
CA THR A 57 -36.77 -0.28 -11.87
C THR A 57 -35.77 -1.41 -12.05
N MET A 58 -35.38 -2.03 -10.93
CA MET A 58 -34.59 -3.27 -10.91
C MET A 58 -35.37 -4.38 -11.64
N GLU A 59 -35.23 -4.47 -12.95
CA GLU A 59 -35.61 -5.65 -13.74
C GLU A 59 -34.71 -5.67 -14.99
N GLY A 60 -33.53 -6.30 -14.85
CA GLY A 60 -32.49 -6.32 -15.86
C GLY A 60 -31.32 -5.42 -15.47
N GLY A 61 -30.14 -6.00 -15.26
CA GLY A 61 -28.91 -5.25 -14.94
C GLY A 61 -28.50 -4.25 -16.04
N PRO A 62 -27.38 -3.53 -15.88
CA PRO A 62 -26.90 -2.57 -16.87
C PRO A 62 -26.78 -3.22 -18.26
N SER A 63 -27.12 -2.48 -19.31
CA SER A 63 -26.98 -2.99 -20.68
C SER A 63 -25.50 -3.13 -21.06
N GLU A 64 -25.18 -3.96 -22.05
CA GLU A 64 -23.82 -4.07 -22.58
C GLU A 64 -23.28 -2.72 -23.08
N GLU A 65 -24.15 -1.88 -23.64
CA GLU A 65 -23.80 -0.53 -24.09
C GLU A 65 -23.47 0.40 -22.92
N ASP A 66 -24.22 0.32 -21.81
CA ASP A 66 -23.94 1.09 -20.59
C ASP A 66 -22.60 0.68 -19.99
N LEU A 67 -22.33 -0.62 -19.87
CA LEU A 67 -21.05 -1.14 -19.37
C LEU A 67 -19.89 -0.66 -20.23
N LYS A 68 -20.02 -0.76 -21.56
CA LYS A 68 -19.00 -0.30 -22.50
C LYS A 68 -18.75 1.21 -22.39
N GLN A 69 -19.80 2.01 -22.22
CA GLN A 69 -19.63 3.45 -22.03
C GLN A 69 -18.92 3.79 -20.71
N VAL A 70 -19.23 3.07 -19.63
CA VAL A 70 -18.54 3.21 -18.34
C VAL A 70 -17.07 2.84 -18.48
N GLU A 71 -16.75 1.70 -19.09
CA GLU A 71 -15.38 1.28 -19.35
C GLU A 71 -14.60 2.32 -20.16
N GLN A 72 -15.18 2.85 -21.24
CA GLN A 72 -14.56 3.89 -22.05
C GLN A 72 -14.25 5.15 -21.25
N ARG A 73 -15.17 5.59 -20.38
CA ARG A 73 -14.96 6.75 -19.52
C ARG A 73 -13.88 6.49 -18.46
N LEU A 74 -13.82 5.28 -17.90
CA LEU A 74 -12.78 4.88 -16.95
C LEU A 74 -11.41 4.85 -17.64
N SER A 75 -11.30 4.24 -18.81
CA SER A 75 -10.05 4.22 -19.58
C SER A 75 -9.59 5.62 -19.98
N ALA A 76 -10.52 6.50 -20.39
CA ALA A 76 -10.19 7.90 -20.70
C ALA A 76 -9.67 8.62 -19.45
N SER A 77 -10.32 8.43 -18.29
CA SER A 77 -9.88 9.03 -17.03
C SER A 77 -8.50 8.52 -16.60
N ASP A 78 -8.27 7.22 -16.69
CA ASP A 78 -6.98 6.61 -16.36
C ASP A 78 -5.86 7.11 -17.28
N SER A 79 -6.16 7.35 -18.57
CA SER A 79 -5.20 7.93 -19.51
C SER A 79 -4.76 9.35 -19.14
N VAL A 80 -5.68 10.16 -18.58
CA VAL A 80 -5.35 11.51 -18.07
C VAL A 80 -4.44 11.41 -16.86
N VAL A 81 -4.71 10.47 -15.95
CA VAL A 81 -3.83 10.21 -14.80
C VAL A 81 -2.47 9.74 -15.28
N ALA A 82 -2.40 8.79 -16.21
CA ALA A 82 -1.15 8.30 -16.79
C ALA A 82 -0.33 9.42 -17.44
N ALA A 83 -0.98 10.35 -18.14
CA ALA A 83 -0.32 11.49 -18.78
C ALA A 83 0.25 12.51 -17.77
N THR A 84 -0.33 12.60 -16.57
CA THR A 84 0.10 13.54 -15.53
C THR A 84 1.00 12.90 -14.47
N ALA A 85 0.98 11.57 -14.36
CA ALA A 85 1.73 10.76 -13.41
C ALA A 85 3.23 11.12 -13.33
N PRO A 86 3.97 11.28 -14.46
CA PRO A 86 5.40 11.62 -14.39
C PRO A 86 5.66 12.94 -13.63
N LYS A 87 4.78 13.93 -13.78
CA LYS A 87 4.90 15.22 -13.09
C LYS A 87 4.54 15.10 -11.60
N ALA A 88 3.56 14.27 -11.28
CA ALA A 88 3.12 14.06 -9.90
C ALA A 88 4.20 13.39 -9.04
N VAL A 89 4.97 12.46 -9.61
CA VAL A 89 6.00 11.71 -8.87
C VAL A 89 7.40 12.31 -8.99
N ALA A 90 7.61 13.29 -9.88
CA ALA A 90 8.93 13.83 -10.17
C ALA A 90 9.67 14.31 -8.91
N GLY A 91 10.87 13.76 -8.70
CA GLY A 91 11.76 14.15 -7.59
C GLY A 91 11.39 13.58 -6.22
N GLN A 92 10.26 12.86 -6.09
CA GLN A 92 9.79 12.30 -4.81
C GLN A 92 10.75 11.25 -4.23
N LEU A 93 11.52 10.55 -5.08
CA LEU A 93 12.41 9.46 -4.67
C LEU A 93 13.88 9.73 -5.00
N LYS A 94 14.26 11.01 -5.11
CA LYS A 94 15.58 11.42 -5.57
C LYS A 94 16.69 10.69 -4.80
N ASP A 95 17.53 9.99 -5.55
CA ASP A 95 18.72 9.26 -5.08
C ASP A 95 18.44 8.10 -4.10
N GLN A 96 17.18 7.70 -3.91
CA GLN A 96 16.80 6.60 -3.02
C GLN A 96 16.93 5.26 -3.75
N PRO A 97 17.69 4.28 -3.23
CA PRO A 97 17.80 2.97 -3.85
C PRO A 97 16.53 2.15 -3.59
N ILE A 98 15.77 1.88 -4.64
CA ILE A 98 14.50 1.15 -4.57
C ILE A 98 14.63 -0.16 -5.36
N LEU A 99 14.24 -1.26 -4.72
CA LEU A 99 14.16 -2.57 -5.33
C LEU A 99 12.71 -2.87 -5.72
N VAL A 100 12.49 -3.43 -6.90
CA VAL A 100 11.18 -3.97 -7.27
C VAL A 100 11.21 -5.48 -7.13
N MET A 101 10.25 -6.02 -6.39
CA MET A 101 9.98 -7.45 -6.32
C MET A 101 8.65 -7.73 -7.00
N ALA A 102 8.52 -8.84 -7.72
CA ALA A 102 7.24 -9.23 -8.32
C ALA A 102 6.97 -10.71 -8.08
N THR A 103 5.71 -11.06 -7.81
CA THR A 103 5.28 -12.47 -7.75
C THR A 103 5.03 -13.03 -9.15
N ALA A 104 4.97 -14.36 -9.28
CA ALA A 104 4.85 -15.03 -10.58
C ALA A 104 3.56 -14.68 -11.34
N ASP A 105 2.50 -14.30 -10.62
CA ASP A 105 1.20 -13.89 -11.13
C ASP A 105 1.08 -12.37 -11.35
N ALA A 106 2.09 -11.58 -11.01
CA ALA A 106 2.11 -10.16 -11.30
C ALA A 106 2.26 -9.93 -12.81
N THR A 107 1.49 -9.00 -13.38
CA THR A 107 1.56 -8.73 -14.82
C THR A 107 2.84 -7.96 -15.18
N GLU A 108 3.48 -8.31 -16.29
CA GLU A 108 4.67 -7.59 -16.77
C GLU A 108 4.38 -6.10 -17.03
N ALA A 109 3.15 -5.80 -17.48
CA ALA A 109 2.70 -4.43 -17.72
C ALA A 109 2.71 -3.59 -16.44
N ASP A 110 2.18 -4.12 -15.33
CA ASP A 110 2.13 -3.41 -14.05
C ASP A 110 3.54 -3.20 -13.48
N VAL A 111 4.38 -4.26 -13.51
CA VAL A 111 5.77 -4.18 -13.04
C VAL A 111 6.57 -3.15 -13.84
N SER A 112 6.47 -3.18 -15.16
CA SER A 112 7.19 -2.26 -16.06
C SER A 112 6.74 -0.80 -15.88
N ALA A 113 5.43 -0.60 -15.71
CA ALA A 113 4.87 0.73 -15.48
C ALA A 113 5.32 1.31 -14.12
N VAL A 114 5.37 0.50 -13.06
CA VAL A 114 5.90 0.92 -11.75
C VAL A 114 7.39 1.24 -11.82
N GLN A 115 8.21 0.38 -12.44
CA GLN A 115 9.64 0.64 -12.65
C GLN A 115 9.88 1.96 -13.40
N THR A 116 9.05 2.24 -14.41
CA THR A 116 9.11 3.48 -15.17
C THR A 116 8.78 4.70 -14.29
N LEU A 117 7.72 4.64 -13.48
CA LEU A 117 7.36 5.73 -12.58
C LEU A 117 8.39 5.94 -11.47
N LEU A 118 8.96 4.88 -10.90
CA LEU A 118 10.05 4.97 -9.91
C LEU A 118 11.26 5.72 -10.51
N LYS A 119 11.64 5.38 -11.74
CA LYS A 119 12.71 6.08 -12.47
C LYS A 119 12.38 7.56 -12.69
N GLN A 120 11.15 7.86 -13.10
CA GLN A 120 10.68 9.25 -13.29
C GLN A 120 10.64 10.03 -11.97
N ALA A 121 10.41 9.35 -10.85
CA ALA A 121 10.48 9.92 -9.51
C ALA A 121 11.91 10.20 -9.02
N GLY A 122 12.93 9.77 -9.77
CA GLY A 122 14.35 9.96 -9.44
C GLY A 122 14.94 8.87 -8.54
N ALA A 123 14.25 7.73 -8.39
CA ALA A 123 14.77 6.58 -7.67
C ALA A 123 16.05 6.04 -8.34
N LYS A 124 16.98 5.56 -7.51
CA LYS A 124 18.08 4.70 -7.96
C LYS A 124 17.57 3.27 -8.08
N ASP A 125 17.78 2.68 -9.23
CA ASP A 125 17.44 1.28 -9.49
C ASP A 125 18.35 0.36 -8.67
N ALA A 126 17.77 -0.38 -7.72
CA ALA A 126 18.49 -1.40 -6.95
C ALA A 126 18.40 -2.80 -7.61
N GLY A 127 17.67 -2.91 -8.72
CA GLY A 127 17.45 -4.10 -9.50
C GLY A 127 16.00 -4.59 -9.43
N PHE A 128 15.82 -5.81 -9.91
CA PHE A 128 14.53 -6.49 -9.95
C PHE A 128 14.66 -7.95 -9.51
N LEU A 129 13.75 -8.40 -8.66
CA LEU A 129 13.69 -9.77 -8.15
C LEU A 129 12.32 -10.37 -8.48
N GLN A 130 12.29 -11.34 -9.38
CA GLN A 130 11.10 -12.13 -9.65
C GLN A 130 11.02 -13.27 -8.64
N LEU A 131 9.96 -13.31 -7.87
CA LEU A 131 9.62 -14.39 -6.94
C LEU A 131 8.79 -15.41 -7.72
N LYS A 132 9.29 -16.65 -7.81
CA LYS A 132 8.62 -17.72 -8.58
C LYS A 132 7.45 -18.29 -7.78
N GLU A 133 6.58 -19.04 -8.45
CA GLU A 133 5.40 -19.66 -7.83
C GLU A 133 5.79 -20.55 -6.64
N SER A 134 6.87 -21.31 -6.79
CA SER A 134 7.48 -22.16 -5.75
C SER A 134 7.86 -21.41 -4.47
N PHE A 135 8.10 -20.10 -4.54
CA PHE A 135 8.48 -19.27 -3.40
C PHE A 135 7.36 -19.15 -2.36
N PHE A 136 6.10 -19.14 -2.82
CA PHE A 136 4.93 -18.98 -1.95
C PHE A 136 4.06 -20.24 -1.86
N ALA A 137 4.37 -21.26 -2.67
CA ALA A 137 3.71 -22.55 -2.67
C ALA A 137 3.96 -23.33 -1.37
N GLN A 138 2.97 -24.14 -0.97
CA GLN A 138 3.07 -24.95 0.24
C GLN A 138 4.13 -26.05 0.11
N GLU A 139 4.26 -26.62 -1.09
CA GLU A 139 5.19 -27.70 -1.43
C GLU A 139 6.66 -27.26 -1.31
N GLY A 140 6.95 -25.98 -1.57
CA GLY A 140 8.29 -25.40 -1.48
C GLY A 140 8.66 -24.87 -0.11
N ALA A 141 7.71 -24.77 0.83
CA ALA A 141 7.87 -24.00 2.07
C ALA A 141 8.99 -24.52 2.98
N ASP A 142 9.10 -25.83 3.18
CA ASP A 142 10.12 -26.43 4.06
C ASP A 142 11.53 -26.32 3.46
N SER A 143 11.64 -26.53 2.14
CA SER A 143 12.88 -26.33 1.39
C SER A 143 13.33 -24.87 1.45
N LEU A 144 12.40 -23.93 1.24
CA LEU A 144 12.68 -22.50 1.34
C LEU A 144 13.16 -22.12 2.75
N LYS A 145 12.45 -22.56 3.80
CA LYS A 145 12.84 -22.32 5.20
C LYS A 145 14.25 -22.83 5.50
N THR A 146 14.53 -24.07 5.10
CA THR A 146 15.85 -24.70 5.32
C THR A 146 16.95 -23.91 4.61
N LEU A 147 16.69 -23.50 3.37
CA LEU A 147 17.63 -22.71 2.58
C LEU A 147 17.91 -21.35 3.23
N VAL A 148 16.86 -20.59 3.56
CA VAL A 148 17.04 -19.25 4.14
C VAL A 148 17.69 -19.30 5.52
N ALA A 149 17.44 -20.35 6.32
CA ALA A 149 18.12 -20.56 7.59
C ALA A 149 19.61 -20.85 7.42
N ASN A 150 19.98 -21.64 6.40
CA ASN A 150 21.38 -22.02 6.13
C ASN A 150 22.19 -20.91 5.47
N ALA A 151 21.54 -20.08 4.65
CA ALA A 151 22.17 -18.98 3.92
C ALA A 151 21.91 -17.60 4.56
N LEU A 152 21.49 -17.57 5.83
CA LEU A 152 21.16 -16.34 6.53
C LEU A 152 22.41 -15.45 6.71
N PRO A 153 22.37 -14.16 6.31
CA PRO A 153 23.50 -13.26 6.49
C PRO A 153 23.96 -13.12 7.94
N ALA A 154 25.25 -12.88 8.14
CA ALA A 154 25.82 -12.79 9.48
C ALA A 154 25.15 -11.69 10.32
N GLY A 155 24.73 -12.03 11.54
CA GLY A 155 24.10 -11.10 12.48
C GLY A 155 22.61 -10.83 12.22
N ALA A 156 22.04 -11.37 11.14
CA ALA A 156 20.60 -11.37 10.93
C ALA A 156 19.91 -12.34 11.90
N LYS A 157 18.64 -12.07 12.20
CA LYS A 157 17.82 -12.89 13.09
C LYS A 157 16.48 -13.16 12.43
N LEU A 158 16.03 -14.40 12.54
CA LEU A 158 14.68 -14.81 12.17
C LEU A 158 13.80 -14.83 13.42
N SER A 159 12.50 -14.57 13.24
CA SER A 159 11.54 -14.63 14.33
C SER A 159 11.43 -16.05 14.89
N THR A 160 11.45 -16.18 16.20
CA THR A 160 11.16 -17.45 16.89
C THR A 160 9.67 -17.64 17.15
N GLU A 161 8.87 -16.58 16.98
CA GLU A 161 7.41 -16.60 17.21
C GLU A 161 6.65 -16.85 15.91
N LYS A 162 7.03 -16.16 14.83
CA LYS A 162 6.46 -16.33 13.48
C LYS A 162 7.45 -17.15 12.64
N ILE A 163 7.20 -18.46 12.54
CA ILE A 163 8.09 -19.43 11.88
C ILE A 163 7.59 -19.90 10.52
N ASP A 164 6.60 -19.21 9.95
CA ASP A 164 6.11 -19.48 8.59
C ASP A 164 7.16 -19.08 7.53
N SER A 165 7.05 -19.67 6.34
CA SER A 165 8.05 -19.49 5.27
C SER A 165 8.03 -18.07 4.71
N GLY A 166 6.86 -17.45 4.63
CA GLY A 166 6.71 -16.05 4.22
C GLY A 166 7.50 -15.12 5.12
N THR A 167 7.25 -15.17 6.43
CA THR A 167 7.97 -14.35 7.42
C THR A 167 9.47 -14.57 7.34
N HIS A 168 9.95 -15.82 7.43
CA HIS A 168 11.40 -16.09 7.48
C HIS A 168 12.12 -15.70 6.19
N SER A 169 11.52 -15.95 5.03
CA SER A 169 12.10 -15.56 3.75
C SER A 169 12.10 -14.04 3.56
N GLY A 170 11.06 -13.34 4.01
CA GLY A 170 11.01 -11.87 4.03
C GLY A 170 12.10 -11.28 4.92
N GLN A 171 12.27 -11.83 6.12
CA GLN A 171 13.33 -11.39 7.04
C GLN A 171 14.74 -11.65 6.49
N ALA A 172 14.97 -12.82 5.89
CA ALA A 172 16.25 -13.16 5.28
C ALA A 172 16.58 -12.25 4.09
N LEU A 173 15.61 -12.01 3.19
CA LEU A 173 15.81 -11.12 2.05
C LEU A 173 16.00 -9.66 2.47
N ALA A 174 15.27 -9.18 3.48
CA ALA A 174 15.51 -7.84 4.04
C ALA A 174 16.92 -7.72 4.65
N ALA A 175 17.39 -8.74 5.37
CA ALA A 175 18.75 -8.72 5.90
C ALA A 175 19.82 -8.68 4.79
N ALA A 176 19.60 -9.41 3.69
CA ALA A 176 20.53 -9.45 2.57
C ALA A 176 20.50 -8.17 1.72
N LEU A 177 19.31 -7.62 1.46
CA LEU A 177 19.06 -6.53 0.51
C LEU A 177 18.86 -5.17 1.18
N GLY A 178 18.70 -5.09 2.50
CA GLY A 178 18.43 -3.85 3.20
C GLY A 178 19.65 -2.95 3.38
N VAL A 179 19.39 -1.67 3.61
CA VAL A 179 20.35 -0.71 4.16
C VAL A 179 19.97 -0.35 5.59
N LYS A 180 20.97 -0.14 6.45
CA LYS A 180 20.76 0.28 7.83
C LYS A 180 20.20 1.70 7.87
N LYS A 181 19.14 1.89 8.66
CA LYS A 181 18.44 3.18 8.80
C LYS A 181 19.35 4.31 9.26
N ASP A 182 20.32 4.00 10.12
CA ASP A 182 21.22 4.94 10.81
C ASP A 182 22.44 5.40 9.98
N SER A 183 22.92 4.56 9.07
CA SER A 183 24.23 4.72 8.43
C SER A 183 24.19 4.62 6.91
N ALA A 184 23.02 4.29 6.33
CA ALA A 184 22.84 4.01 4.90
C ALA A 184 23.82 2.95 4.34
N LYS A 185 24.47 2.18 5.23
CA LYS A 185 25.35 1.07 4.86
C LYS A 185 24.53 -0.18 4.61
N PRO A 186 25.00 -1.10 3.75
CA PRO A 186 24.35 -2.39 3.57
C PRO A 186 24.21 -3.16 4.90
N MET A 187 23.10 -3.88 5.07
CA MET A 187 22.86 -4.72 6.25
C MET A 187 23.72 -5.99 6.21
N ALA A 188 23.90 -6.58 5.03
CA ALA A 188 24.76 -7.73 4.78
C ALA A 188 26.01 -7.37 3.96
N SER A 189 27.06 -8.19 4.10
CA SER A 189 28.20 -8.16 3.19
C SER A 189 27.77 -8.52 1.76
N GLU A 190 28.57 -8.14 0.76
CA GLU A 190 28.31 -8.54 -0.62
C GLU A 190 28.35 -10.06 -0.80
N THR A 191 29.28 -10.73 -0.11
CA THR A 191 29.40 -12.20 -0.11
C THR A 191 28.17 -12.88 0.48
N ASP A 192 27.67 -12.43 1.64
CA ASP A 192 26.50 -13.02 2.28
C ASP A 192 25.24 -12.80 1.44
N ARG A 193 25.08 -11.59 0.87
CA ARG A 193 23.98 -11.27 -0.04
C ARG A 193 24.03 -12.18 -1.27
N ALA A 194 25.19 -12.32 -1.91
CA ALA A 194 25.36 -13.18 -3.07
C ALA A 194 25.10 -14.66 -2.74
N ALA A 195 25.51 -15.13 -1.56
CA ALA A 195 25.28 -16.50 -1.12
C ALA A 195 23.78 -16.82 -0.98
N LEU A 196 23.01 -15.96 -0.29
CA LEU A 196 21.56 -16.15 -0.15
C LEU A 196 20.85 -16.10 -1.50
N LEU A 197 21.11 -15.06 -2.28
CA LEU A 197 20.47 -14.85 -3.57
C LEU A 197 20.81 -15.96 -4.57
N GLY A 198 22.07 -16.38 -4.62
CA GLY A 198 22.52 -17.49 -5.47
C GLY A 198 21.94 -18.83 -5.03
N ALA A 199 21.76 -19.07 -3.73
CA ALA A 199 21.09 -20.28 -3.24
C ALA A 199 19.61 -20.30 -3.66
N LEU A 200 18.89 -19.18 -3.51
CA LEU A 200 17.49 -19.06 -3.92
C LEU A 200 17.32 -19.25 -5.43
N GLU A 201 18.17 -18.63 -6.24
CA GLU A 201 18.15 -18.78 -7.69
C GLU A 201 18.51 -20.21 -8.13
N GLY A 202 19.52 -20.82 -7.50
CA GLY A 202 19.93 -22.20 -7.77
C GLY A 202 18.89 -23.27 -7.41
N GLN A 203 17.91 -22.94 -6.58
CA GLN A 203 16.75 -23.79 -6.26
C GLN A 203 15.47 -23.35 -6.96
N ASP A 204 15.57 -22.44 -7.94
CA ASP A 204 14.44 -21.96 -8.72
C ASP A 204 13.32 -21.28 -7.91
N PHE A 205 13.69 -20.66 -6.78
CA PHE A 205 12.77 -19.84 -5.99
C PHE A 205 12.65 -18.41 -6.53
N VAL A 206 13.70 -17.90 -7.14
CA VAL A 206 13.76 -16.53 -7.68
C VAL A 206 14.47 -16.48 -9.01
N SER A 207 14.27 -15.39 -9.76
CA SER A 207 15.20 -14.94 -10.78
C SER A 207 15.50 -13.45 -10.61
N MET A 208 16.70 -13.03 -10.99
CA MET A 208 17.20 -11.69 -10.71
C MET A 208 17.59 -10.94 -11.96
N LYS A 209 17.42 -9.62 -11.91
CA LYS A 209 17.98 -8.69 -12.89
C LYS A 209 18.68 -7.56 -12.16
N ALA A 210 20.00 -7.52 -12.28
CA ALA A 210 20.82 -6.46 -11.74
C ALA A 210 20.51 -5.11 -12.44
N PRO A 211 20.62 -3.99 -11.71
CA PRO A 211 20.46 -2.67 -12.31
C PRO A 211 21.59 -2.40 -13.30
N ARG A 212 21.32 -1.56 -14.32
CA ARG A 212 22.27 -1.27 -15.39
C ARG A 212 23.62 -0.78 -14.82
N GLY A 213 24.70 -1.45 -15.24
CA GLY A 213 26.07 -1.12 -14.81
C GLY A 213 26.52 -1.80 -13.52
N ASN A 214 25.75 -2.76 -13.00
CA ASN A 214 26.13 -3.62 -11.88
C ASN A 214 25.93 -5.08 -12.26
N ASP A 215 26.71 -5.96 -11.64
CA ASP A 215 26.64 -7.41 -11.86
C ASP A 215 25.74 -8.13 -10.84
N ALA A 216 25.24 -7.40 -9.85
CA ALA A 216 24.41 -7.94 -8.77
C ALA A 216 23.33 -6.95 -8.32
N LEU A 217 22.30 -7.47 -7.65
CA LEU A 217 21.31 -6.64 -6.95
C LEU A 217 22.00 -5.76 -5.90
N GLN A 218 21.55 -4.52 -5.83
CA GLN A 218 22.10 -3.52 -4.92
C GLN A 218 21.27 -3.46 -3.63
N PRO A 219 21.88 -3.09 -2.50
CA PRO A 219 21.13 -2.80 -1.29
C PRO A 219 20.11 -1.68 -1.50
N ALA A 220 18.91 -1.86 -0.98
CA ALA A 220 17.77 -0.98 -1.14
C ALA A 220 17.25 -0.46 0.20
N ARG A 221 16.67 0.74 0.17
CA ARG A 221 16.04 1.38 1.32
C ARG A 221 14.54 1.13 1.38
N ALA A 222 13.93 0.93 0.22
CA ALA A 222 12.57 0.43 0.13
C ALA A 222 12.42 -0.63 -0.96
N VAL A 223 11.36 -1.42 -0.82
CA VAL A 223 10.89 -2.42 -1.77
C VAL A 223 9.48 -2.06 -2.21
N VAL A 224 9.23 -2.14 -3.51
CA VAL A 224 7.88 -2.26 -4.04
C VAL A 224 7.66 -3.71 -4.41
N LEU A 225 6.81 -4.40 -3.65
CA LEU A 225 6.36 -5.75 -3.94
C LEU A 225 5.08 -5.67 -4.77
N VAL A 226 5.17 -6.04 -6.03
CA VAL A 226 4.03 -6.10 -6.95
C VAL A 226 3.51 -7.54 -6.96
N THR A 227 2.23 -7.73 -6.64
CA THR A 227 1.60 -9.06 -6.70
C THR A 227 0.54 -9.12 -7.79
N GLY A 228 0.20 -10.33 -8.22
CA GLY A 228 -1.03 -10.59 -8.96
C GLY A 228 -2.21 -10.80 -8.02
N ASP A 229 -3.25 -11.41 -8.58
CA ASP A 229 -4.40 -11.88 -7.81
C ASP A 229 -4.29 -13.37 -7.51
N SER A 230 -3.63 -13.67 -6.39
CA SER A 230 -3.47 -15.06 -5.93
C SER A 230 -4.77 -15.69 -5.43
N ALA A 231 -5.83 -14.90 -5.19
CA ALA A 231 -7.12 -15.37 -4.68
C ALA A 231 -8.20 -15.49 -5.78
N ALA A 232 -7.95 -14.95 -6.98
CA ALA A 232 -8.85 -15.00 -8.12
C ALA A 232 -9.33 -16.43 -8.45
N GLY A 233 -10.60 -16.54 -8.83
CA GLY A 233 -11.19 -17.77 -9.38
C GLY A 233 -11.57 -18.84 -8.36
N GLY A 234 -11.61 -18.51 -7.06
CA GLY A 234 -12.03 -19.46 -6.01
C GLY A 234 -11.05 -20.61 -5.79
N ASN A 235 -9.77 -20.38 -6.12
CA ASN A 235 -8.72 -21.37 -5.95
C ASN A 235 -8.60 -21.77 -4.46
N PRO A 236 -8.82 -23.05 -4.08
CA PRO A 236 -8.76 -23.49 -2.68
C PRO A 236 -7.42 -23.20 -1.98
N GLY A 237 -6.33 -23.06 -2.74
CA GLY A 237 -5.00 -22.70 -2.23
C GLY A 237 -4.67 -21.21 -2.24
N GLY A 238 -5.50 -20.38 -2.88
CA GLY A 238 -5.20 -18.96 -3.12
C GLY A 238 -5.03 -18.14 -1.83
N GLY A 239 -5.83 -18.45 -0.81
CA GLY A 239 -5.71 -17.83 0.51
C GLY A 239 -4.41 -18.18 1.24
N VAL A 240 -3.84 -19.37 1.01
CA VAL A 240 -2.55 -19.77 1.60
C VAL A 240 -1.42 -18.98 0.97
N VAL A 241 -1.42 -18.85 -0.36
CA VAL A 241 -0.45 -18.04 -1.10
C VAL A 241 -0.51 -16.58 -0.67
N ALA A 242 -1.72 -16.00 -0.62
CA ALA A 242 -1.93 -14.62 -0.17
C ALA A 242 -1.44 -14.40 1.27
N ASN A 243 -1.67 -15.35 2.17
CA ASN A 243 -1.17 -15.27 3.54
C ASN A 243 0.37 -15.32 3.59
N ASN A 244 1.01 -16.17 2.79
CA ASN A 244 2.47 -16.23 2.70
C ASN A 244 3.05 -14.94 2.09
N GLN A 245 2.41 -14.35 1.07
CA GLN A 245 2.80 -13.06 0.50
C GLN A 245 2.66 -11.91 1.51
N ALA A 246 1.58 -11.90 2.30
CA ALA A 246 1.37 -10.92 3.35
C ALA A 246 2.43 -11.04 4.45
N ALA A 247 2.69 -12.26 4.93
CA ALA A 247 3.72 -12.55 5.92
C ALA A 247 5.13 -12.20 5.41
N PHE A 248 5.38 -12.40 4.12
CA PHE A 248 6.62 -11.99 3.46
C PHE A 248 6.80 -10.48 3.45
N ALA A 249 5.77 -9.72 3.07
CA ALA A 249 5.80 -8.25 3.11
C ALA A 249 6.03 -7.72 4.54
N GLU A 250 5.36 -8.30 5.54
CA GLU A 250 5.58 -7.98 6.96
C GLU A 250 6.98 -8.38 7.44
N GLY A 251 7.51 -9.50 6.97
CA GLY A 251 8.86 -9.97 7.28
C GLY A 251 9.94 -9.01 6.75
N LEU A 252 9.73 -8.47 5.55
CA LEU A 252 10.56 -7.41 4.99
C LEU A 252 10.50 -6.16 5.88
N ASP A 253 9.30 -5.62 6.09
CA ASP A 253 9.07 -4.37 6.83
C ASP A 253 9.62 -4.41 8.26
N SER A 254 9.29 -5.47 9.00
CA SER A 254 9.76 -5.66 10.39
C SER A 254 11.27 -5.83 10.52
N SER A 255 11.96 -6.18 9.42
CA SER A 255 13.42 -6.29 9.36
C SER A 255 14.11 -4.99 8.94
N GLY A 256 13.35 -3.91 8.70
CA GLY A 256 13.87 -2.56 8.55
C GLY A 256 13.96 -2.04 7.11
N ILE A 257 13.49 -2.79 6.10
CA ILE A 257 13.34 -2.27 4.74
C ILE A 257 11.91 -1.74 4.55
N GLN A 258 11.78 -0.50 4.08
CA GLN A 258 10.45 0.07 3.85
C GLN A 258 9.72 -0.73 2.77
N THR A 259 8.52 -1.20 3.03
CA THR A 259 7.83 -2.12 2.12
C THR A 259 6.47 -1.60 1.68
N VAL A 260 6.33 -1.36 0.37
CA VAL A 260 5.05 -1.05 -0.29
C VAL A 260 4.57 -2.28 -1.02
N LEU A 261 3.37 -2.74 -0.70
CA LEU A 261 2.68 -3.83 -1.38
C LEU A 261 1.67 -3.26 -2.37
N LEU A 262 1.87 -3.50 -3.66
CA LEU A 262 0.98 -3.10 -4.75
C LEU A 262 0.33 -4.36 -5.36
N ALA A 263 -0.99 -4.38 -5.46
CA ALA A 263 -1.72 -5.50 -6.07
C ALA A 263 -2.97 -5.00 -6.82
N PRO A 264 -3.62 -5.86 -7.62
CA PRO A 264 -4.90 -5.53 -8.24
C PRO A 264 -6.00 -5.22 -7.22
N GLU A 265 -7.05 -4.53 -7.65
CA GLU A 265 -8.20 -4.21 -6.80
C GLU A 265 -8.86 -5.46 -6.18
N SER A 266 -8.91 -6.56 -6.93
CA SER A 266 -9.45 -7.84 -6.46
C SER A 266 -8.67 -8.46 -5.29
N ALA A 267 -7.39 -8.11 -5.10
CA ALA A 267 -6.61 -8.56 -3.95
C ALA A 267 -7.09 -7.97 -2.61
N THR A 268 -8.04 -7.03 -2.64
CA THR A 268 -8.74 -6.49 -1.45
C THR A 268 -9.92 -7.36 -0.99
N GLU A 269 -10.32 -8.34 -1.78
CA GLU A 269 -11.37 -9.29 -1.45
C GLU A 269 -10.91 -10.29 -0.36
N ILE A 270 -11.87 -10.99 0.25
CA ILE A 270 -11.59 -11.97 1.31
C ILE A 270 -10.67 -13.06 0.78
N GLY A 271 -9.50 -13.21 1.42
CA GLY A 271 -8.48 -14.17 1.03
C GLY A 271 -7.40 -13.61 0.12
N GLY A 272 -7.54 -12.37 -0.34
CA GLY A 272 -6.50 -11.64 -1.06
C GLY A 272 -5.42 -11.05 -0.15
N VAL A 273 -4.24 -10.80 -0.72
CA VAL A 273 -3.05 -10.36 0.04
C VAL A 273 -3.26 -8.98 0.69
N LEU A 274 -3.92 -8.04 0.01
CA LEU A 274 -4.19 -6.71 0.57
C LEU A 274 -5.21 -6.80 1.72
N ALA A 275 -6.23 -7.65 1.57
CA ALA A 275 -7.19 -7.90 2.64
C ALA A 275 -6.53 -8.46 3.90
N THR A 276 -5.52 -9.33 3.74
CA THR A 276 -4.76 -9.90 4.86
C THR A 276 -3.91 -8.83 5.55
N VAL A 277 -3.09 -8.07 4.82
CA VAL A 277 -2.21 -7.05 5.41
C VAL A 277 -3.03 -5.93 6.09
N ARG A 278 -4.12 -5.45 5.47
CA ARG A 278 -4.96 -4.36 6.02
C ARG A 278 -5.71 -4.73 7.30
N LYS A 279 -5.85 -6.03 7.59
CA LYS A 279 -6.42 -6.54 8.86
C LYS A 279 -5.44 -6.42 10.01
N ASP A 280 -4.14 -6.53 9.78
CA ASP A 280 -3.13 -6.35 10.83
C ASP A 280 -2.88 -4.87 11.09
N LYS A 281 -3.47 -4.35 12.16
CA LYS A 281 -3.29 -2.95 12.60
C LYS A 281 -1.88 -2.62 13.10
N LYS A 282 -1.01 -3.63 13.27
CA LYS A 282 0.39 -3.43 13.65
C LYS A 282 1.33 -3.43 12.45
N SER A 283 0.85 -3.76 11.26
CA SER A 283 1.68 -3.79 10.07
C SER A 283 2.16 -2.39 9.70
N GLY A 284 3.46 -2.23 9.45
CA GLY A 284 4.07 -1.01 8.89
C GLY A 284 4.06 -0.98 7.36
N VAL A 285 3.63 -2.06 6.72
CA VAL A 285 3.53 -2.20 5.26
C VAL A 285 2.50 -1.22 4.72
N SER A 286 2.90 -0.39 3.76
CA SER A 286 1.95 0.40 3.00
C SER A 286 1.32 -0.47 1.92
N THR A 287 0.00 -0.42 1.80
CA THR A 287 -0.72 -1.25 0.82
C THR A 287 -1.38 -0.37 -0.23
N VAL A 288 -1.36 -0.80 -1.48
CA VAL A 288 -1.93 -0.07 -2.61
C VAL A 288 -2.71 -1.03 -3.48
N ASP A 289 -3.98 -0.75 -3.71
CA ASP A 289 -4.81 -1.48 -4.67
C ASP A 289 -4.84 -0.81 -6.06
N GLY A 290 -5.27 -1.56 -7.06
CA GLY A 290 -5.41 -1.09 -8.44
C GLY A 290 -4.09 -1.00 -9.21
N SER A 291 -3.26 -2.04 -9.16
CA SER A 291 -1.99 -2.12 -9.94
C SER A 291 -2.18 -1.93 -11.43
N GLU A 292 -3.32 -2.37 -11.96
CA GLU A 292 -3.76 -2.25 -13.35
C GLU A 292 -4.07 -0.80 -13.76
N ARG A 293 -4.30 0.09 -12.78
CA ARG A 293 -4.65 1.50 -13.01
C ARG A 293 -3.46 2.43 -12.81
N ALA A 294 -3.40 3.51 -13.58
CA ALA A 294 -2.36 4.53 -13.44
C ALA A 294 -2.40 5.18 -12.03
N ALA A 295 -3.59 5.37 -11.48
CA ALA A 295 -3.76 5.93 -10.13
C ALA A 295 -3.09 5.07 -9.05
N GLY A 296 -3.30 3.75 -9.06
CA GLY A 296 -2.68 2.82 -8.10
C GLY A 296 -1.16 2.80 -8.24
N ARG A 297 -0.63 2.81 -9.47
CA ARG A 297 0.82 2.87 -9.70
C ARG A 297 1.46 4.18 -9.24
N VAL A 298 0.77 5.32 -9.40
CA VAL A 298 1.19 6.60 -8.81
C VAL A 298 1.17 6.53 -7.28
N ALA A 299 0.09 6.00 -6.70
CA ALA A 299 -0.05 5.82 -5.26
C ALA A 299 1.10 4.99 -4.66
N ALA A 300 1.51 3.91 -5.35
CA ALA A 300 2.63 3.07 -4.93
C ALA A 300 3.94 3.86 -4.83
N VAL A 301 4.27 4.67 -5.83
CA VAL A 301 5.48 5.50 -5.82
C VAL A 301 5.44 6.55 -4.70
N LEU A 302 4.27 7.18 -4.50
CA LEU A 302 4.09 8.14 -3.40
C LEU A 302 4.16 7.45 -2.02
N ALA A 303 3.67 6.22 -1.91
CA ALA A 303 3.70 5.44 -0.67
C ALA A 303 5.14 5.06 -0.30
N VAL A 304 6.02 4.83 -1.30
CA VAL A 304 7.45 4.66 -1.05
C VAL A 304 8.03 5.93 -0.42
N SER A 305 7.68 7.11 -0.96
CA SER A 305 8.15 8.40 -0.42
C SER A 305 7.69 8.58 1.03
N GLU A 306 6.43 8.30 1.30
CA GLU A 306 5.83 8.38 2.64
C GLU A 306 6.50 7.42 3.64
N GLN A 307 6.77 6.16 3.25
CA GLN A 307 7.48 5.21 4.11
C GLN A 307 8.91 5.63 4.39
N LEU A 308 9.60 6.20 3.41
CA LEU A 308 10.93 6.76 3.66
C LEU A 308 10.90 7.95 4.64
N ALA A 309 9.77 8.65 4.74
CA ALA A 309 9.48 9.65 5.77
C ALA A 309 8.99 9.06 7.11
N GLY A 310 8.83 7.73 7.21
CA GLY A 310 8.46 7.01 8.43
C GLY A 310 6.95 6.92 8.70
N LYS A 311 6.12 7.16 7.68
CA LYS A 311 4.66 7.01 7.73
C LYS A 311 4.23 5.81 6.89
N SER A 312 3.02 5.30 7.10
CA SER A 312 2.45 4.23 6.29
C SER A 312 0.94 4.35 6.21
N GLY A 313 0.34 3.74 5.19
CA GLY A 313 -1.11 3.76 5.01
C GLY A 313 -1.62 2.72 4.02
N HIS A 314 -2.93 2.79 3.77
CA HIS A 314 -3.62 1.90 2.84
C HIS A 314 -4.30 2.76 1.77
N TYR A 315 -3.93 2.54 0.52
CA TYR A 315 -4.23 3.44 -0.59
C TYR A 315 -4.98 2.74 -1.72
N GLY A 316 -5.83 3.49 -2.40
CA GLY A 316 -6.54 3.04 -3.60
C GLY A 316 -8.04 3.33 -3.58
N SER A 317 -8.80 2.59 -4.37
CA SER A 317 -10.24 2.78 -4.57
C SER A 317 -11.12 1.91 -3.68
N ALA A 318 -10.59 0.81 -3.13
CA ALA A 318 -11.38 -0.10 -2.32
C ALA A 318 -11.80 0.52 -0.97
N ASP A 319 -12.95 0.10 -0.44
CA ASP A 319 -13.47 0.57 0.86
C ASP A 319 -12.52 0.33 2.05
N SER A 320 -11.59 -0.63 1.90
CA SER A 320 -10.57 -0.93 2.90
C SER A 320 -9.37 0.03 2.87
N ALA A 321 -9.30 0.93 1.87
CA ALA A 321 -8.29 1.99 1.80
C ALA A 321 -8.64 3.15 2.75
N THR A 322 -7.59 3.74 3.32
CA THR A 322 -7.70 4.92 4.20
C THR A 322 -7.72 6.23 3.43
N ALA A 323 -7.16 6.25 2.22
CA ALA A 323 -7.15 7.38 1.30
C ALA A 323 -6.91 6.89 -0.13
N VAL A 324 -7.16 7.72 -1.15
CA VAL A 324 -6.84 7.35 -2.53
C VAL A 324 -5.32 7.41 -2.79
N LEU A 325 -4.67 8.44 -2.25
CA LEU A 325 -3.23 8.67 -2.36
C LEU A 325 -2.64 9.05 -0.99
N PRO A 326 -1.34 8.78 -0.76
CA PRO A 326 -0.60 9.36 0.37
C PRO A 326 -0.67 10.89 0.36
N SER A 327 -0.62 11.51 1.53
CA SER A 327 -0.48 12.96 1.64
C SER A 327 0.91 13.38 1.21
N LEU A 328 1.01 14.29 0.25
CA LEU A 328 2.27 14.96 -0.09
C LEU A 328 2.51 16.07 0.94
N ASP A 329 3.58 15.94 1.73
CA ASP A 329 4.08 17.00 2.62
C ASP A 329 5.04 17.94 1.87
#